data_AF-A0A5M4B889-F1
#
_entry.id   AF-A0A5M4B889-F1
#
_cell.length_a   1.000
_cell.length_b   1.000
_cell.length_c   1.000
_cell.angle_alpha   90.00
_cell.angle_beta   90.00
_cell.angle_gamma   90.00
#
_symmetry.space_group_name_H-M   'P 1'
#
loop_
_entity.id
_entity.type
_entity.pdbx_description
1 polymer ?
#
loop_
_entity_poly.entity_id
_entity_poly.type
_entity_poly.pdbx_seq_one_letter_code
_entity_poly.pdbx_strand_id
1 'polypeptide(L)'
;MVKGDREIIYIPMAHLGKQAYYDEVKAFVTEKRNQGYKIYYEAVLVDTSAVKKGQLDTLSLKARKLIGHHLSFNYADKDNKSLPKCYKKYVGQTLENTGVLQGIDVNADLHFEEIIARYEAKYGEIPLDECDYNTPLNAPYQCNPIPNVRKSNSRYGFTKEFRDEHLKQLLINSEDKKILLLYGKAHWLQAIWPALRDEGFELVEGKI
;
A
#
# COMPACT_ATOMS: atom_id res chain seq x y z
N MET A 1 13.36 14.04 7.19
CA MET A 1 12.71 14.47 8.45
C MET A 1 13.59 14.05 9.60
N VAL A 2 13.76 14.88 10.62
CA VAL A 2 14.66 14.57 11.76
C VAL A 2 14.02 14.85 13.11
N LYS A 3 14.38 14.05 14.13
CA LYS A 3 14.06 14.28 15.56
C LYS A 3 15.22 13.72 16.40
N GLY A 4 16.05 14.61 16.94
CA GLY A 4 17.26 14.20 17.65
C GLY A 4 18.21 13.43 16.73
N ASP A 5 18.55 12.20 17.10
CA ASP A 5 19.40 11.29 16.30
C ASP A 5 18.61 10.46 15.27
N ARG A 6 17.27 10.61 15.22
CA ARG A 6 16.42 9.90 14.27
C ARG A 6 16.26 10.69 12.98
N GLU A 7 16.41 10.00 11.86
CA GLU A 7 16.21 10.50 10.51
C GLU A 7 15.33 9.55 9.71
N ILE A 8 14.31 10.12 9.07
CA ILE A 8 13.43 9.42 8.15
C ILE A 8 13.44 10.15 6.81
N ILE A 9 13.85 9.45 5.75
CA ILE A 9 13.72 9.89 4.37
C ILE A 9 12.47 9.23 3.80
N TYR A 10 11.53 10.02 3.28
CA TYR A 10 10.33 9.54 2.65
C TYR A 10 10.44 9.69 1.13
N ILE A 11 10.31 8.59 0.40
CA ILE A 11 10.24 8.60 -1.06
C ILE A 11 8.77 8.41 -1.46
N PRO A 12 8.13 9.44 -2.04
CA PRO A 12 6.75 9.35 -2.50
C PRO A 12 6.66 8.44 -3.71
N MET A 13 6.30 7.18 -3.50
CA MET A 13 6.25 6.18 -4.56
C MET A 13 5.04 6.38 -5.47
N ALA A 14 5.26 6.20 -6.77
CA ALA A 14 4.21 5.98 -7.76
C ALA A 14 4.14 4.49 -8.11
N HIS A 15 2.95 3.89 -8.08
CA HIS A 15 2.78 2.49 -8.47
C HIS A 15 2.95 2.24 -9.98
N LEU A 16 2.86 3.30 -10.79
CA LEU A 16 3.03 3.28 -12.23
C LEU A 16 3.90 4.46 -12.67
N GLY A 17 4.94 4.17 -13.45
CA GLY A 17 5.92 5.17 -13.87
C GLY A 17 6.72 4.73 -15.09
N LYS A 18 7.67 5.57 -15.52
CA LYS A 18 8.68 5.17 -16.51
C LYS A 18 9.75 4.32 -15.82
N GLN A 19 10.38 3.40 -16.54
CA GLN A 19 11.46 2.56 -15.99
C GLN A 19 12.57 3.40 -15.34
N ALA A 20 13.00 4.49 -16.00
CA ALA A 20 14.04 5.40 -15.50
C ALA A 20 13.76 5.94 -14.08
N TYR A 21 12.48 6.19 -13.73
CA TYR A 21 12.13 6.63 -12.37
C TYR A 21 12.45 5.54 -11.33
N TYR A 22 12.14 4.28 -11.64
CA TYR A 22 12.44 3.18 -10.73
C TYR A 22 13.94 2.88 -10.69
N ASP A 23 14.67 3.06 -11.78
CA ASP A 23 16.13 2.92 -11.82
C ASP A 23 16.80 3.94 -10.88
N GLU A 24 16.33 5.19 -10.87
CA GLU A 24 16.78 6.23 -9.93
C GLU A 24 16.45 5.86 -8.47
N VAL A 25 15.22 5.39 -8.20
CA VAL A 25 14.83 4.92 -6.86
C VAL A 25 15.73 3.78 -6.40
N LYS A 26 15.98 2.77 -7.26
CA LYS A 26 16.83 1.62 -6.95
C LYS A 26 18.27 2.01 -6.63
N ALA A 27 18.83 2.94 -7.40
CA ALA A 27 20.16 3.48 -7.13
C ALA A 27 20.21 4.17 -5.76
N PHE A 28 19.22 5.02 -5.47
CA PHE A 28 19.12 5.73 -4.19
C PHE A 28 18.93 4.78 -2.99
N VAL A 29 18.07 3.76 -3.13
CA VAL A 29 17.86 2.72 -2.11
C VAL A 29 19.16 1.97 -1.83
N THR A 30 19.90 1.61 -2.88
CA THR A 30 21.19 0.92 -2.74
C THR A 30 22.22 1.79 -2.01
N GLU A 31 22.31 3.07 -2.39
CA GLU A 31 23.19 4.03 -1.74
C GLU A 31 22.85 4.19 -0.24
N LYS A 32 21.57 4.40 0.08
CA LYS A 32 21.13 4.60 1.47
C LYS A 32 21.28 3.35 2.32
N ARG A 33 21.05 2.16 1.75
CA ARG A 33 21.34 0.89 2.44
C ARG A 33 22.82 0.81 2.82
N ASN A 34 23.74 1.18 1.92
CA ASN A 34 25.18 1.21 2.20
C ASN A 34 25.58 2.27 3.24
N GLN A 35 24.77 3.33 3.40
CA GLN A 35 24.92 4.35 4.45
C GLN A 35 24.28 3.94 5.80
N GLY A 36 23.78 2.71 5.91
CA GLY A 36 23.20 2.15 7.13
C GLY A 36 21.71 2.46 7.35
N TYR A 37 20.99 2.94 6.34
CA TYR A 37 19.54 3.11 6.44
C TYR A 37 18.84 1.75 6.40
N LYS A 38 17.85 1.58 7.27
CA LYS A 38 16.87 0.51 7.17
C LYS A 38 15.82 0.88 6.15
N ILE A 39 15.52 -0.04 5.24
CA ILE A 39 14.56 0.19 4.17
C ILE A 39 13.19 -0.32 4.62
N TYR A 40 12.22 0.57 4.60
CA TYR A 40 10.82 0.30 4.89
C TYR A 40 10.03 0.47 3.61
N TYR A 41 9.14 -0.46 3.25
CA TYR A 41 8.44 -0.43 1.98
C TYR A 41 6.94 -0.74 2.10
N GLU A 42 6.16 -0.25 1.14
CA GLU A 42 4.74 -0.56 0.98
C GLU A 42 4.55 -1.86 0.19
N ALA A 43 3.94 -2.87 0.81
CA ALA A 43 3.40 -4.03 0.09
C ALA A 43 2.24 -4.68 0.85
N VAL A 44 1.05 -4.68 0.23
CA VAL A 44 -0.08 -5.48 0.71
C VAL A 44 0.16 -6.95 0.33
N LEU A 45 0.86 -7.66 1.19
CA LEU A 45 1.17 -9.09 1.02
C LEU A 45 0.10 -9.96 1.68
N VAL A 46 0.06 -11.23 1.33
CA VAL A 46 -0.79 -12.24 1.99
C VAL A 46 0.10 -13.07 2.89
N ASP A 47 -0.28 -13.25 4.15
CA ASP A 47 0.38 -14.25 4.99
C ASP A 47 -0.05 -15.66 4.56
N THR A 48 0.81 -16.33 3.79
CA THR A 48 0.56 -17.68 3.29
C THR A 48 0.54 -18.75 4.39
N SER A 49 1.03 -18.44 5.59
CA SER A 49 0.92 -19.34 6.75
C SER A 49 -0.45 -19.27 7.41
N ALA A 50 -1.11 -18.11 7.34
CA ALA A 50 -2.42 -17.86 7.94
C ALA A 50 -3.60 -18.09 6.96
N VAL A 51 -3.40 -17.85 5.65
CA VAL A 51 -4.47 -17.82 4.66
C VAL A 51 -4.43 -19.02 3.70
N LYS A 52 -5.51 -19.82 3.70
CA LYS A 52 -5.73 -20.90 2.72
C LYS A 52 -6.27 -20.35 1.40
N LYS A 53 -6.08 -21.08 0.29
CA LYS A 53 -6.51 -20.66 -1.06
C LYS A 53 -7.99 -20.21 -1.13
N GLY A 54 -8.92 -20.97 -0.57
CA GLY A 54 -10.35 -20.58 -0.58
C GLY A 54 -10.67 -19.33 0.24
N GLN A 55 -9.86 -19.03 1.26
CA GLN A 55 -9.94 -17.77 1.99
C GLN A 55 -9.40 -16.62 1.14
N LEU A 56 -8.32 -16.82 0.40
CA LEU A 56 -7.76 -15.81 -0.50
C LEU A 56 -8.73 -15.39 -1.61
N ASP A 57 -9.48 -16.34 -2.20
CA ASP A 57 -10.51 -16.04 -3.19
C ASP A 57 -11.59 -15.12 -2.59
N THR A 58 -12.04 -15.44 -1.38
CA THR A 58 -13.04 -14.64 -0.65
C THR A 58 -12.52 -13.25 -0.31
N LEU A 59 -11.27 -13.15 0.18
CA LEU A 59 -10.63 -11.86 0.47
C LEU A 59 -10.51 -11.00 -0.79
N SER A 60 -10.18 -11.62 -1.93
CA SER A 60 -10.08 -10.93 -3.23
C SER A 60 -11.43 -10.37 -3.68
N LEU A 61 -12.52 -11.11 -3.50
CA LEU A 61 -13.88 -10.64 -3.76
C LEU A 61 -14.26 -9.47 -2.84
N LYS A 62 -13.98 -9.58 -1.53
CA LYS A 62 -14.24 -8.51 -0.56
C LYS A 62 -13.45 -7.24 -0.89
N ALA A 63 -12.16 -7.36 -1.18
CA ALA A 63 -11.35 -6.21 -1.58
C ALA A 63 -11.89 -5.55 -2.85
N ARG A 64 -12.27 -6.35 -3.86
CA ARG A 64 -12.88 -5.83 -5.09
C ARG A 64 -14.20 -5.10 -4.81
N LYS A 65 -15.04 -5.58 -3.90
CA LYS A 65 -16.27 -4.88 -3.43
C LYS A 65 -15.95 -3.51 -2.84
N LEU A 66 -14.86 -3.41 -2.07
CA LEU A 66 -14.42 -2.16 -1.43
C LEU A 66 -13.88 -1.12 -2.42
N ILE A 67 -13.01 -1.54 -3.35
CA ILE A 67 -12.22 -0.62 -4.20
C ILE A 67 -12.72 -0.53 -5.65
N GLY A 68 -13.58 -1.47 -6.06
CA GLY A 68 -14.23 -1.52 -7.37
C GLY A 68 -13.39 -2.07 -8.51
N HIS A 69 -12.27 -2.74 -8.23
CA HIS A 69 -11.41 -3.42 -9.19
C HIS A 69 -10.59 -4.50 -8.46
N HIS A 70 -10.07 -5.47 -9.21
CA HIS A 70 -9.16 -6.46 -8.66
C HIS A 70 -7.73 -5.90 -8.69
N LEU A 71 -7.12 -5.75 -7.52
CA LEU A 71 -5.69 -5.48 -7.40
C LEU A 71 -4.95 -6.80 -7.59
N SER A 72 -4.52 -7.08 -8.82
CA SER A 72 -3.43 -8.04 -9.00
C SER A 72 -2.14 -7.39 -8.50
N PHE A 73 -1.18 -8.18 -8.00
CA PHE A 73 0.13 -7.70 -7.52
C PHE A 73 0.93 -6.89 -8.56
N ASN A 74 0.41 -6.75 -9.78
CA ASN A 74 0.96 -5.94 -10.85
C ASN A 74 -0.11 -4.96 -11.38
N TYR A 75 0.04 -3.67 -11.05
CA TYR A 75 -0.81 -2.59 -11.55
C TYR A 75 -0.76 -2.38 -13.08
N ALA A 76 0.23 -2.96 -13.76
CA ALA A 76 0.39 -2.90 -15.21
C ALA A 76 -0.07 -4.19 -15.92
N ASP A 77 -0.75 -5.10 -15.21
CA ASP A 77 -1.32 -6.32 -15.79
C ASP A 77 -2.34 -5.98 -16.90
N LYS A 78 -1.99 -6.34 -18.14
CA LYS A 78 -2.78 -6.03 -19.33
C LYS A 78 -4.03 -6.90 -19.45
N ASP A 79 -4.02 -8.07 -18.82
CA ASP A 79 -5.11 -9.04 -18.85
C ASP A 79 -6.16 -8.76 -17.76
N ASN A 80 -5.79 -7.96 -16.76
CA ASN A 80 -6.72 -7.44 -15.77
C ASN A 80 -7.55 -6.27 -16.32
N LYS A 81 -8.69 -6.60 -16.94
CA LYS A 81 -9.66 -5.64 -17.50
C LYS A 81 -10.45 -4.87 -16.44
N SER A 82 -10.31 -5.21 -15.16
CA SER A 82 -10.89 -4.44 -14.06
C SER A 82 -10.12 -3.15 -13.77
N LEU A 83 -8.84 -3.08 -14.16
CA LEU A 83 -7.99 -1.92 -13.92
C LEU A 83 -8.34 -0.73 -14.84
N PRO A 84 -8.15 0.52 -14.36
CA PRO A 84 -8.28 1.71 -15.20
C PRO A 84 -7.41 1.67 -16.47
N LYS A 85 -7.99 2.05 -17.62
CA LYS A 85 -7.32 2.02 -18.94
C LYS A 85 -6.01 2.83 -18.99
N CYS A 86 -5.87 3.85 -18.14
CA CYS A 86 -4.68 4.72 -18.10
C CYS A 86 -3.40 3.98 -17.65
N TYR A 87 -3.49 2.76 -17.11
CA TYR A 87 -2.36 2.05 -16.55
C TYR A 87 -1.45 1.37 -17.59
N LYS A 88 -1.85 1.34 -18.87
CA LYS A 88 -1.19 0.56 -19.93
C LYS A 88 0.04 1.21 -20.58
N LYS A 89 0.42 2.43 -20.18
CA LYS A 89 1.54 3.21 -20.77
C LYS A 89 2.82 3.16 -19.94
N TYR A 90 2.77 2.58 -18.75
CA TYR A 90 3.82 2.67 -17.74
C TYR A 90 4.18 1.27 -17.23
N VAL A 91 5.32 1.14 -16.56
CA VAL A 91 5.70 -0.08 -15.85
C VAL A 91 5.21 -0.01 -14.41
N GLY A 92 4.80 -1.17 -13.88
CA GLY A 92 4.40 -1.32 -12.49
C GLY A 92 5.61 -1.28 -11.55
N GLN A 93 5.42 -0.71 -10.37
CA GLN A 93 6.37 -0.84 -9.27
C GLN A 93 6.51 -2.32 -8.88
N THR A 94 7.74 -2.77 -8.67
CA THR A 94 8.06 -4.10 -8.11
C THR A 94 9.12 -3.95 -7.02
N LEU A 95 9.28 -4.96 -6.17
CA LEU A 95 10.37 -4.96 -5.19
C LEU A 95 11.74 -4.90 -5.90
N GLU A 96 11.88 -5.65 -6.99
CA GLU A 96 13.12 -5.72 -7.77
C GLU A 96 13.49 -4.38 -8.42
N ASN A 97 12.53 -3.68 -9.03
CA ASN A 97 12.81 -2.42 -9.73
C ASN A 97 12.98 -1.23 -8.77
N THR A 98 12.57 -1.37 -7.51
CA THR A 98 12.83 -0.38 -6.45
C THR A 98 14.06 -0.70 -5.61
N GLY A 99 14.69 -1.86 -5.83
CA GLY A 99 15.86 -2.30 -5.05
C GLY A 99 15.52 -2.78 -3.64
N VAL A 100 14.26 -3.08 -3.37
CA VAL A 100 13.81 -3.70 -2.12
C VAL A 100 14.18 -5.17 -2.10
N LEU A 101 14.69 -5.63 -0.97
CA LEU A 101 15.12 -7.00 -0.72
C LEU A 101 14.13 -7.66 0.25
N GLN A 102 13.25 -8.52 -0.29
CA GLN A 102 12.28 -9.26 0.51
C GLN A 102 12.99 -10.17 1.52
N GLY A 103 12.52 -10.16 2.78
CA GLY A 103 13.12 -10.91 3.89
C GLY A 103 14.30 -10.20 4.58
N ILE A 104 14.79 -9.09 4.02
CA ILE A 104 15.82 -8.24 4.63
C ILE A 104 15.22 -6.88 5.02
N ASP A 105 14.51 -6.26 4.09
CA ASP A 105 13.84 -4.98 4.29
C ASP A 105 12.49 -5.16 5.00
N VAL A 106 12.01 -4.10 5.66
CA VAL A 106 10.80 -4.13 6.50
C VAL A 106 9.56 -3.83 5.66
N ASN A 107 8.61 -4.76 5.59
CA ASN A 107 7.28 -4.43 5.08
C ASN A 107 6.59 -3.52 6.10
N ALA A 108 6.33 -2.28 5.70
CA ALA A 108 5.77 -1.24 6.56
C ALA A 108 4.25 -1.12 6.46
N ASP A 109 3.62 -2.07 5.77
CA ASP A 109 2.21 -2.11 5.44
C ASP A 109 1.52 -3.31 6.10
N LEU A 110 0.19 -3.29 6.11
CA LEU A 110 -0.62 -4.39 6.60
C LEU A 110 -0.69 -5.53 5.59
N HIS A 111 -0.86 -6.76 6.10
CA HIS A 111 -1.25 -7.87 5.25
C HIS A 111 -2.70 -7.71 4.77
N PHE A 112 -2.99 -8.35 3.64
CA PHE A 112 -4.26 -8.22 2.93
C PHE A 112 -5.46 -8.61 3.79
N GLU A 113 -5.36 -9.75 4.49
CA GLU A 113 -6.36 -10.26 5.41
C GLU A 113 -6.56 -9.35 6.62
N GLU A 114 -5.50 -8.69 7.11
CA GLU A 114 -5.59 -7.77 8.25
C GLU A 114 -6.39 -6.51 7.88
N ILE A 115 -6.22 -6.00 6.66
CA ILE A 115 -6.98 -4.84 6.18
C ILE A 115 -8.47 -5.17 6.12
N ILE A 116 -8.81 -6.34 5.56
CA ILE A 116 -10.20 -6.80 5.48
C ILE A 116 -10.78 -7.03 6.89
N ALA A 117 -10.04 -7.70 7.77
CA ALA A 117 -10.48 -7.95 9.14
C ALA A 117 -10.72 -6.64 9.92
N ARG A 118 -9.83 -5.65 9.80
CA ARG A 118 -9.99 -4.33 10.42
C ARG A 118 -11.19 -3.58 9.85
N TYR A 119 -11.40 -3.66 8.53
CA TYR A 119 -12.59 -3.08 7.90
C TYR A 119 -13.86 -3.68 8.49
N GLU A 120 -13.96 -5.02 8.54
CA GLU A 120 -15.16 -5.71 9.00
C GLU A 120 -15.39 -5.51 10.51
N ALA A 121 -14.32 -5.46 11.31
CA ALA A 121 -14.42 -5.14 12.73
C ALA A 121 -14.98 -3.74 12.99
N LYS A 122 -14.67 -2.76 12.12
CA LYS A 122 -15.11 -1.37 12.29
C LYS A 122 -16.46 -1.08 11.66
N TYR A 123 -16.73 -1.61 10.48
CA TYR A 123 -17.88 -1.23 9.64
C TYR A 123 -18.93 -2.35 9.48
N GLY A 124 -18.66 -3.53 10.02
CA GLY A 124 -19.47 -4.72 9.80
C GLY A 124 -19.01 -5.52 8.58
N GLU A 125 -19.55 -6.73 8.45
CA GLU A 125 -19.21 -7.67 7.37
C GLU A 125 -19.39 -7.03 5.98
N ILE A 126 -18.47 -7.32 5.07
CA ILE A 126 -18.54 -6.92 3.67
C ILE A 126 -19.47 -7.90 2.94
N PRO A 127 -20.69 -7.48 2.56
CA PRO A 127 -21.63 -8.38 1.93
C PRO A 127 -21.17 -8.70 0.50
N LEU A 128 -21.14 -10.00 0.17
CA LEU A 128 -20.96 -10.49 -1.18
C LEU A 128 -22.30 -11.03 -1.71
N ASP A 129 -22.67 -10.65 -2.92
CA ASP A 129 -23.88 -11.09 -3.58
C ASP A 129 -23.59 -11.95 -4.82
N GLU A 130 -24.64 -12.45 -5.48
CA GLU A 130 -24.52 -13.30 -6.67
C GLU A 130 -23.68 -12.64 -7.78
N CYS A 131 -23.76 -11.32 -7.96
CA CYS A 131 -22.94 -10.61 -8.94
C CYS A 131 -21.46 -10.73 -8.60
N ASP A 132 -21.10 -10.62 -7.32
CA ASP A 132 -19.71 -10.71 -6.87
C ASP A 132 -19.12 -12.09 -7.17
N TYR A 133 -19.86 -13.17 -6.89
CA TYR A 133 -19.41 -14.53 -7.14
C TYR A 133 -19.35 -14.88 -8.63
N ASN A 134 -20.29 -14.37 -9.43
CA ASN A 134 -20.38 -14.71 -10.85
C ASN A 134 -19.50 -13.83 -11.76
N THR A 135 -18.99 -12.71 -11.27
CA THR A 135 -18.11 -11.83 -12.05
C THR A 135 -16.63 -12.22 -11.86
N PRO A 136 -15.91 -12.68 -12.90
CA PRO A 136 -14.49 -13.01 -12.79
C PRO A 136 -13.65 -11.84 -12.26
N LEU A 137 -12.65 -12.09 -11.39
CA LEU A 137 -11.85 -11.04 -10.74
C LEU A 137 -11.30 -9.99 -11.72
N ASN A 138 -10.76 -10.44 -12.86
CA ASN A 138 -10.14 -9.60 -13.88
C ASN A 138 -11.14 -8.96 -14.87
N ALA A 139 -12.45 -9.20 -14.74
CA ALA A 139 -13.47 -8.57 -15.58
C ALA A 139 -13.80 -7.14 -15.08
N PRO A 140 -14.32 -6.25 -15.94
CA PRO A 140 -14.88 -4.97 -15.50
C PRO A 140 -15.90 -5.18 -14.38
N TYR A 141 -15.80 -4.42 -13.30
CA TYR A 141 -16.60 -4.63 -12.11
C TYR A 141 -17.76 -3.62 -12.04
N GLN A 142 -18.99 -4.13 -12.15
CA GLN A 142 -20.24 -3.36 -12.19
C GLN A 142 -21.24 -3.78 -11.10
N CYS A 143 -20.82 -4.61 -10.14
CA CYS A 143 -21.70 -5.07 -9.07
C CYS A 143 -22.10 -3.95 -8.11
N ASN A 144 -23.15 -4.20 -7.34
CA ASN A 144 -23.72 -3.24 -6.41
C ASN A 144 -22.69 -2.80 -5.35
N PRO A 145 -22.69 -1.52 -4.95
CA PRO A 145 -21.89 -1.08 -3.81
C PRO A 145 -22.43 -1.68 -2.50
N ILE A 146 -21.65 -1.56 -1.43
CA ILE A 146 -22.10 -1.90 -0.08
C ILE A 146 -23.28 -0.99 0.30
N PRO A 147 -24.44 -1.54 0.72
CA PRO A 147 -25.60 -0.74 1.10
C PRO A 147 -25.27 0.32 2.15
N ASN A 148 -25.83 1.52 1.99
CA ASN A 148 -25.64 2.65 2.91
C ASN A 148 -24.19 3.14 3.10
N VAL A 149 -23.23 2.65 2.29
CA VAL A 149 -21.83 3.09 2.32
C VAL A 149 -21.48 3.79 1.01
N ARG A 150 -20.96 5.02 1.10
CA ARG A 150 -20.41 5.70 -0.08
C ARG A 150 -19.18 4.96 -0.57
N LYS A 151 -19.09 4.69 -1.87
CA LYS A 151 -17.94 4.01 -2.51
C LYS A 151 -16.58 4.66 -2.20
N SER A 152 -16.55 5.98 -2.02
CA SER A 152 -15.34 6.70 -1.58
C SER A 152 -14.88 6.27 -0.19
N ASN A 153 -15.81 6.01 0.73
CA ASN A 153 -15.52 5.66 2.11
C ASN A 153 -15.04 4.21 2.20
N SER A 154 -15.70 3.27 1.50
CA SER A 154 -15.25 1.88 1.45
C SER A 154 -13.84 1.76 0.86
N ARG A 155 -13.56 2.52 -0.22
CA ARG A 155 -12.24 2.60 -0.83
C ARG A 155 -11.23 3.23 0.12
N TYR A 156 -11.58 4.31 0.80
CA TYR A 156 -10.70 4.97 1.77
C TYR A 156 -10.31 4.05 2.92
N GLY A 157 -11.27 3.29 3.47
CA GLY A 157 -11.02 2.30 4.50
C GLY A 157 -9.94 1.30 4.09
N PHE A 158 -10.10 0.69 2.92
CA PHE A 158 -9.13 -0.29 2.40
C PHE A 158 -7.77 0.33 2.02
N THR A 159 -7.78 1.45 1.29
CA THR A 159 -6.56 1.99 0.66
C THR A 159 -5.75 2.90 1.56
N LYS A 160 -6.35 3.46 2.61
CA LYS A 160 -5.77 4.53 3.44
C LYS A 160 -5.93 4.25 4.92
N GLU A 161 -7.15 4.33 5.43
CA GLU A 161 -7.44 4.47 6.87
C GLU A 161 -6.61 3.54 7.76
N PHE A 162 -6.76 2.22 7.57
CA PHE A 162 -6.11 1.24 8.43
C PHE A 162 -4.60 1.13 8.19
N ARG A 163 -4.17 1.32 6.93
CA ARG A 163 -2.77 1.25 6.52
C ARG A 163 -1.98 2.45 7.04
N ASP A 164 -2.60 3.63 6.98
CA ASP A 164 -2.07 4.88 7.53
C ASP A 164 -1.93 4.81 9.04
N GLU A 165 -2.94 4.29 9.74
CA GLU A 165 -2.86 4.07 11.19
C GLU A 165 -1.71 3.13 11.55
N HIS A 166 -1.60 1.99 10.87
CA HIS A 166 -0.53 1.03 11.09
C HIS A 166 0.86 1.65 10.84
N LEU A 167 1.05 2.28 9.68
CA LEU A 167 2.32 2.89 9.29
C LEU A 167 2.76 3.98 10.28
N LYS A 168 1.82 4.82 10.75
CA LYS A 168 2.12 5.83 11.77
C LYS A 168 2.67 5.16 13.03
N GLN A 169 1.96 4.18 13.58
CA GLN A 169 2.38 3.50 14.79
C GLN A 169 3.74 2.80 14.61
N LEU A 170 3.96 2.17 13.45
CA LEU A 170 5.23 1.54 13.12
C LEU A 170 6.39 2.56 13.14
N LEU A 171 6.23 3.71 12.49
CA LEU A 171 7.30 4.72 12.42
C LEU A 171 7.55 5.40 13.76
N ILE A 172 6.49 5.72 14.51
CA ILE A 172 6.62 6.39 15.81
C ILE A 172 7.37 5.49 16.79
N ASN A 173 6.98 4.21 16.86
CA ASN A 173 7.50 3.24 17.81
C ASN A 173 8.79 2.54 17.35
N SER A 174 9.24 2.76 16.10
CA SER A 174 10.48 2.17 15.61
C SER A 174 11.71 2.71 16.36
N GLU A 175 12.58 1.80 16.78
CA GLU A 175 13.88 2.11 17.38
C GLU A 175 14.95 2.46 16.33
N ASP A 176 14.67 2.22 15.04
CA ASP A 176 15.62 2.50 13.97
C ASP A 176 15.88 4.00 13.85
N LYS A 177 17.17 4.35 13.83
CA LYS A 177 17.65 5.73 13.77
C LYS A 177 17.67 6.30 12.35
N LYS A 178 17.89 5.46 11.34
CA LYS A 178 17.94 5.87 9.94
C LYS A 178 16.99 5.02 9.13
N ILE A 179 15.89 5.62 8.68
CA ILE A 179 14.84 4.93 7.91
C ILE A 179 14.74 5.56 6.52
N LEU A 180 14.79 4.73 5.47
CA LEU A 180 14.33 5.09 4.14
C LEU A 180 12.97 4.44 3.90
N LEU A 181 11.92 5.26 3.86
CA LEU A 181 10.53 4.82 3.68
C LEU A 181 10.10 5.01 2.22
N LEU A 182 9.87 3.89 1.52
CA LEU A 182 9.30 3.83 0.19
C LEU A 182 7.80 3.55 0.30
N TYR A 183 6.96 4.59 0.22
CA TYR A 183 5.52 4.43 0.39
C TYR A 183 4.74 5.38 -0.53
N GLY A 184 3.54 4.99 -0.93
CA GLY A 184 2.75 5.67 -1.95
C GLY A 184 2.48 7.14 -1.60
N LYS A 185 2.72 8.02 -2.58
CA LYS A 185 2.63 9.50 -2.40
C LYS A 185 1.34 9.96 -1.70
N ALA A 186 0.22 9.31 -1.97
CA ALA A 186 -1.08 9.70 -1.43
C ALA A 186 -1.21 9.50 0.10
N HIS A 187 -0.23 8.86 0.76
CA HIS A 187 -0.18 8.69 2.22
C HIS A 187 0.57 9.86 2.91
N TRP A 188 1.39 10.60 2.17
CA TRP A 188 2.27 11.63 2.72
C TRP A 188 1.54 12.72 3.51
N LEU A 189 0.66 13.47 2.84
CA LEU A 189 0.02 14.66 3.40
C LEU A 189 -1.09 14.36 4.40
N GLN A 190 -1.76 13.22 4.24
CA GLN A 190 -2.92 12.87 5.05
C GLN A 190 -2.56 12.09 6.30
N ALA A 191 -1.39 11.44 6.32
CA ALA A 191 -1.04 10.51 7.39
C ALA A 191 0.39 10.71 7.90
N ILE A 192 1.38 10.53 7.04
CA ILE A 192 2.77 10.38 7.49
C ILE A 192 3.33 11.69 8.04
N TRP A 193 3.28 12.77 7.25
CA TRP A 193 3.85 14.04 7.67
C TRP A 193 3.15 14.61 8.92
N PRO A 194 1.81 14.70 8.99
CA PRO A 194 1.14 15.18 10.20
C PRO A 194 1.55 14.38 11.45
N ALA A 195 1.55 13.04 11.37
CA ALA A 195 1.88 12.21 12.53
C ALA A 195 3.33 12.40 13.01
N LEU A 196 4.30 12.42 12.09
CA LEU A 196 5.70 12.64 12.46
C LEU A 196 5.93 14.05 12.99
N ARG A 197 5.29 15.06 12.41
CA ARG A 197 5.36 16.45 12.90
C ARG A 197 4.79 16.57 14.31
N ASP A 198 3.65 15.96 14.58
CA ASP A 198 3.01 15.99 15.90
C ASP A 198 3.88 15.27 16.96
N GLU A 199 4.71 14.31 16.53
CA GLU A 199 5.77 13.70 17.33
C GLU A 199 7.06 14.54 17.42
N GLY A 200 7.11 15.74 16.85
CA GLY A 200 8.26 16.64 16.91
C GLY A 200 9.37 16.35 15.90
N PHE A 201 9.07 15.65 14.80
CA PHE A 201 9.97 15.61 13.65
C PHE A 201 9.90 16.90 12.84
N GLU A 202 11.05 17.35 12.37
CA GLU A 202 11.18 18.52 11.51
C GLU A 202 11.49 18.12 10.06
N LEU A 203 10.86 18.82 9.11
CA LEU A 203 11.16 18.67 7.69
C LEU A 203 12.34 19.57 7.31
N VAL A 204 13.54 18.99 7.29
CA VAL A 204 14.78 19.72 6.95
C VAL A 204 15.04 19.83 5.44
N GLU A 205 14.44 18.94 4.64
CA GLU A 205 14.58 18.92 3.18
C GLU A 205 13.29 18.37 2.55
N GLY A 206 12.95 18.88 1.37
CA GLY A 206 11.77 18.48 0.61
C GLY A 206 10.64 19.52 0.67
N LYS A 207 9.47 19.13 0.17
CA LYS A 207 8.26 19.97 0.18
C LYS A 207 7.08 19.19 0.73
N ILE A 208 6.19 19.93 1.37
CA ILE A 208 4.83 19.50 1.73
C ILE A 208 3.98 19.64 0.47
#